data_AF-A0A933F0Q2-F1
#
_entry.id   AF-A0A933F0Q2-F1
#
_cell.length_a   1.000
_cell.length_b   1.000
_cell.length_c   1.000
_cell.angle_alpha   90.00
_cell.angle_beta   90.00
_cell.angle_gamma   90.00
#
_symmetry.space_group_name_H-M   'P 1'
#
loop_
_entity.id
_entity.type
_entity.pdbx_description
1 polymer ?
#
loop_
_entity_poly.entity_id
_entity_poly.type
_entity_poly.pdbx_seq_one_letter_code
_entity_poly.pdbx_strand_id
1 'polypeptide(L)'
;MPEADYVALLGKAKASMDHGFSQVGKGLDPDSAQDEALMWLASRSIAIASALLLLGMHNHANEAVPLLESLTGAALDMRWIVQEDGESRARQLLSRRGGGWQGSWSAEDMRAKAEPLALAGLIDAAARLKRSHVFGNASGLPWAHRFSALDEPGAAQAELFRAAARALGHGLKALELRWPGYFQGSGILLSDP
;
A
#
# COMPACT_ATOMS: atom_id res chain seq x y z
N MET A 1 -7.54 14.31 -11.97
CA MET A 1 -7.91 13.03 -12.59
C MET A 1 -9.25 12.57 -12.01
N PRO A 2 -10.26 12.25 -12.85
CA PRO A 2 -11.51 11.62 -12.43
C PRO A 2 -11.32 10.36 -11.57
N GLU A 3 -12.28 10.05 -10.70
CA GLU A 3 -12.25 8.87 -9.81
C GLU A 3 -12.17 7.54 -10.59
N ALA A 4 -12.93 7.44 -11.69
CA ALA A 4 -12.95 6.26 -12.55
C ALA A 4 -11.56 5.91 -13.12
N ASP A 5 -10.71 6.91 -13.32
CA ASP A 5 -9.36 6.70 -13.82
C ASP A 5 -8.47 6.07 -12.75
N TYR A 6 -8.63 6.45 -11.48
CA TYR A 6 -7.88 5.81 -10.38
C TYR A 6 -8.31 4.36 -10.16
N VAL A 7 -9.60 4.05 -10.28
CA VAL A 7 -10.10 2.66 -10.21
C VAL A 7 -9.48 1.82 -11.32
N ALA A 8 -9.46 2.35 -12.55
CA ALA A 8 -8.82 1.69 -13.68
C ALA A 8 -7.31 1.51 -13.48
N LEU A 9 -6.62 2.51 -12.92
CA LEU A 9 -5.19 2.44 -12.59
C LEU A 9 -4.90 1.37 -11.54
N LEU A 10 -5.68 1.30 -10.46
CA LEU A 10 -5.56 0.27 -9.42
C LEU A 10 -5.79 -1.13 -10.01
N GLY A 11 -6.80 -1.29 -10.88
CA GLY A 11 -7.05 -2.53 -11.60
C GLY A 11 -5.88 -2.96 -12.48
N LYS A 12 -5.31 -2.03 -13.26
CA LYS A 12 -4.12 -2.27 -14.09
C LYS A 12 -2.90 -2.64 -13.25
N ALA A 13 -2.68 -1.97 -12.12
CA ALA A 13 -1.56 -2.23 -11.23
C ALA A 13 -1.60 -3.68 -10.69
N LYS A 14 -2.77 -4.10 -10.20
CA LYS A 14 -3.00 -5.48 -9.72
C LYS A 14 -2.75 -6.50 -10.84
N ALA A 15 -3.37 -6.30 -12.00
CA ALA A 15 -3.21 -7.18 -13.15
C ALA A 15 -1.74 -7.28 -13.59
N SER A 16 -0.98 -6.19 -13.52
CA SER A 16 0.45 -6.22 -13.83
C SER A 16 1.28 -6.98 -12.80
N MET A 17 0.93 -6.92 -11.51
CA MET A 17 1.58 -7.75 -10.49
C MET A 17 1.29 -9.23 -10.73
N ASP A 18 0.01 -9.59 -10.92
CA ASP A 18 -0.39 -10.98 -11.22
C ASP A 18 0.29 -11.53 -12.48
N HIS A 19 0.31 -10.73 -13.54
CA HIS A 19 0.98 -11.09 -14.79
C HIS A 19 2.48 -11.31 -14.56
N GLY A 20 3.18 -10.41 -13.86
CA GLY A 20 4.60 -10.57 -13.58
C GLY A 20 4.90 -11.88 -12.84
N PHE A 21 4.13 -12.22 -11.81
CA PHE A 21 4.29 -13.50 -11.09
C PHE A 21 3.98 -14.72 -11.95
N SER A 22 3.04 -14.64 -12.89
CA SER A 22 2.79 -15.72 -13.86
C SER A 22 4.01 -16.01 -14.75
N GLN A 23 4.85 -15.00 -15.01
CA GLN A 23 6.05 -15.12 -15.83
C GLN A 23 7.26 -15.58 -15.01
N VAL A 24 7.49 -15.00 -13.82
CA VAL A 24 8.67 -15.33 -13.01
C VAL A 24 8.50 -16.58 -12.15
N GLY A 25 7.26 -17.06 -11.97
CA GLY A 25 6.95 -18.11 -10.99
C GLY A 25 7.77 -19.40 -11.11
N LYS A 26 8.20 -19.79 -12.32
CA LYS A 26 9.05 -20.98 -12.53
C LYS A 26 10.53 -20.78 -12.13
N GLY A 27 10.97 -19.53 -12.02
CA GLY A 27 12.34 -19.14 -11.69
C GLY A 27 12.50 -18.59 -10.28
N LEU A 28 11.45 -18.62 -9.45
CA LEU A 28 11.54 -18.24 -8.04
C LEU A 28 12.38 -19.30 -7.30
N ASP A 29 13.30 -18.82 -6.47
CA ASP A 29 14.13 -19.68 -5.64
C ASP A 29 13.36 -20.03 -4.34
N PRO A 30 13.02 -21.31 -4.09
CA PRO A 30 12.29 -21.71 -2.89
C PRO A 30 13.08 -21.48 -1.59
N ASP A 31 14.41 -21.34 -1.67
CA ASP A 31 15.27 -21.09 -0.51
C ASP A 31 15.59 -19.60 -0.32
N SER A 32 15.15 -18.73 -1.25
CA SER A 32 15.31 -17.28 -1.15
C SER A 32 14.23 -16.66 -0.28
N ALA A 33 14.66 -16.11 0.87
CA ALA A 33 13.75 -15.36 1.73
C ALA A 33 13.27 -14.09 1.03
N GLN A 34 14.11 -13.50 0.18
CA GLN A 34 13.76 -12.31 -0.61
C GLN A 34 12.59 -12.60 -1.57
N ASP A 35 12.65 -13.70 -2.32
CA ASP A 35 11.58 -14.10 -3.25
C ASP A 35 10.29 -14.42 -2.49
N GLU A 36 10.37 -15.18 -1.37
CA GLU A 36 9.21 -15.48 -0.53
C GLU A 36 8.54 -14.20 0.01
N ALA A 37 9.34 -13.29 0.57
CA ALA A 37 8.82 -12.05 1.15
C ALA A 37 8.16 -11.15 0.10
N LEU A 38 8.78 -10.98 -1.08
CA LEU A 38 8.23 -10.16 -2.16
C LEU A 38 6.94 -10.75 -2.72
N MET A 39 6.88 -12.07 -2.91
CA MET A 39 5.65 -12.76 -3.33
C MET A 39 4.53 -12.57 -2.29
N TRP A 40 4.84 -12.77 -1.01
CA TRP A 40 3.89 -12.59 0.07
C TRP A 40 3.35 -11.14 0.16
N LEU A 41 4.24 -10.16 0.11
CA LEU A 41 3.88 -8.74 0.15
C LEU A 41 3.06 -8.32 -1.07
N ALA A 42 3.38 -8.83 -2.27
CA ALA A 42 2.62 -8.53 -3.48
C ALA A 42 1.21 -9.11 -3.41
N SER A 43 1.08 -10.39 -3.03
CA SER A 43 -0.23 -11.03 -2.83
C SER A 43 -1.08 -10.27 -1.81
N ARG A 44 -0.47 -9.89 -0.68
CA ARG A 44 -1.13 -9.08 0.35
C ARG A 44 -1.54 -7.70 -0.18
N SER A 45 -0.69 -7.04 -0.96
CA SER A 45 -0.97 -5.74 -1.56
C SER A 45 -2.18 -5.79 -2.51
N ILE A 46 -2.29 -6.86 -3.32
CA ILE A 46 -3.43 -7.08 -4.22
C ILE A 46 -4.73 -7.28 -3.43
N ALA A 47 -4.70 -8.07 -2.36
CA ALA A 47 -5.85 -8.30 -1.50
C ALA A 47 -6.31 -7.00 -0.82
N ILE A 48 -5.36 -6.24 -0.24
CA ILE A 48 -5.64 -4.94 0.39
C ILE A 48 -6.19 -3.93 -0.62
N ALA A 49 -5.59 -3.82 -1.81
CA ALA A 49 -6.06 -2.93 -2.86
C ALA A 49 -7.49 -3.26 -3.32
N SER A 50 -7.85 -4.55 -3.35
CA SER A 50 -9.22 -4.98 -3.67
C SER A 50 -10.21 -4.55 -2.59
N ALA A 51 -9.84 -4.70 -1.31
CA ALA A 51 -10.67 -4.24 -0.19
C ALA A 51 -10.83 -2.71 -0.16
N LEU A 52 -9.75 -1.97 -0.44
CA LEU A 52 -9.77 -0.50 -0.59
C LEU A 52 -10.75 -0.05 -1.68
N LEU A 53 -10.70 -0.71 -2.85
CA LEU A 53 -11.62 -0.43 -3.96
C LEU A 53 -13.07 -0.67 -3.57
N LEU A 54 -13.37 -1.83 -2.97
CA LEU A 54 -14.73 -2.17 -2.54
C LEU A 54 -15.26 -1.14 -1.52
N LEU A 55 -14.50 -0.84 -0.48
CA LEU A 55 -14.91 0.14 0.53
C LEU A 55 -15.09 1.54 -0.08
N GLY A 56 -14.15 2.00 -0.90
CA GLY A 56 -14.25 3.29 -1.58
C GLY A 56 -15.50 3.38 -2.45
N MET A 57 -15.74 2.39 -3.33
CA MET A 57 -16.90 2.35 -4.23
C MET A 57 -18.25 2.29 -3.50
N HIS A 58 -18.26 1.86 -2.24
CA HIS A 58 -19.45 1.85 -1.39
C HIS A 58 -19.50 3.05 -0.42
N ASN A 59 -18.78 4.14 -0.71
CA ASN A 59 -18.72 5.36 0.11
C ASN A 59 -18.20 5.15 1.55
N HIS A 60 -17.36 4.13 1.74
CA HIS A 60 -16.69 3.81 3.00
C HIS A 60 -15.19 4.16 2.94
N ALA A 61 -14.87 5.33 2.40
CA ALA A 61 -13.49 5.76 2.19
C ALA A 61 -12.72 5.94 3.52
N ASN A 62 -13.40 6.32 4.59
CA ASN A 62 -12.79 6.43 5.91
C ASN A 62 -12.40 5.06 6.45
N GLU A 63 -13.30 4.08 6.39
CA GLU A 63 -13.08 2.70 6.84
C GLU A 63 -11.92 2.03 6.09
N ALA A 64 -11.64 2.50 4.88
CA ALA A 64 -10.55 2.04 4.04
C ALA A 64 -9.17 2.57 4.48
N VAL A 65 -9.08 3.63 5.29
CA VAL A 65 -7.80 4.28 5.63
C VAL A 65 -6.80 3.35 6.37
N PRO A 66 -7.20 2.52 7.35
CA PRO A 66 -6.26 1.57 7.96
C PRO A 66 -5.67 0.56 6.97
N LEU A 67 -6.45 0.20 5.94
CA LEU A 67 -5.98 -0.66 4.85
C LEU A 67 -4.96 0.06 3.97
N LEU A 68 -5.13 1.37 3.73
CA LEU A 68 -4.16 2.18 3.02
C LEU A 68 -2.82 2.22 3.77
N GLU A 69 -2.83 2.37 5.09
CA GLU A 69 -1.61 2.31 5.92
C GLU A 69 -0.89 0.95 5.75
N SER A 70 -1.64 -0.14 5.78
CA SER A 70 -1.11 -1.49 5.55
C SER A 70 -0.54 -1.67 4.12
N LEU A 71 -1.19 -1.10 3.11
CA LEU A 71 -0.71 -1.14 1.73
C LEU A 71 0.59 -0.34 1.58
N THR A 72 0.66 0.84 2.20
CA THR A 72 1.85 1.68 2.22
C THR A 72 3.01 0.97 2.91
N GLY A 73 2.78 0.35 4.07
CA GLY A 73 3.78 -0.45 4.78
C GLY A 73 4.30 -1.61 3.93
N ALA A 74 3.40 -2.34 3.26
CA ALA A 74 3.80 -3.42 2.36
C ALA A 74 4.64 -2.92 1.18
N ALA A 75 4.22 -1.85 0.50
CA ALA A 75 4.96 -1.27 -0.61
C ALA A 75 6.36 -0.77 -0.18
N LEU A 76 6.44 -0.15 1.00
CA LEU A 76 7.70 0.31 1.57
C LEU A 76 8.63 -0.86 1.90
N ASP A 77 8.12 -1.93 2.49
CA ASP A 77 8.91 -3.13 2.77
C ASP A 77 9.44 -3.75 1.47
N MET A 78 8.62 -3.83 0.42
CA MET A 78 9.11 -4.30 -0.88
C MET A 78 10.26 -3.42 -1.38
N ARG A 79 10.12 -2.09 -1.32
CA ARG A 79 11.18 -1.15 -1.72
C ARG A 79 12.44 -1.29 -0.89
N TRP A 80 12.30 -1.55 0.41
CA TRP A 80 13.41 -1.73 1.34
C TRP A 80 14.13 -3.08 1.16
N ILE A 81 13.37 -4.15 0.87
CA ILE A 81 13.89 -5.50 0.63
C ILE A 81 14.68 -5.60 -0.68
N VAL A 82 14.33 -4.84 -1.72
CA VAL A 82 15.06 -4.91 -3.01
C VAL A 82 16.36 -4.09 -3.06
N GLN A 83 16.76 -3.49 -1.93
CA GLN A 83 18.07 -2.84 -1.81
C GLN A 83 19.18 -3.87 -1.48
N GLU A 84 20.39 -3.37 -1.21
CA GLU A 84 21.47 -4.14 -0.61
C GLU A 84 21.01 -4.84 0.70
N ASP A 85 21.55 -6.03 0.96
CA ASP A 85 21.17 -6.94 2.06
C ASP A 85 19.72 -7.44 2.04
N GLY A 86 19.11 -7.50 0.85
CA GLY A 86 17.71 -7.88 0.68
C GLY A 86 17.29 -9.19 1.35
N GLU A 87 18.13 -10.23 1.30
CA GLU A 87 17.90 -11.51 1.99
C GLU A 87 17.76 -11.35 3.51
N SER A 88 18.67 -10.59 4.14
CA SER A 88 18.64 -10.36 5.60
C SER A 88 17.38 -9.59 6.00
N ARG A 89 17.04 -8.55 5.23
CA ARG A 89 15.83 -7.73 5.43
C ARG A 89 14.55 -8.54 5.27
N ALA A 90 14.52 -9.42 4.26
CA ALA A 90 13.39 -10.31 4.03
C ALA A 90 13.21 -11.31 5.17
N ARG A 91 14.29 -11.93 5.68
CA ARG A 91 14.24 -12.80 6.87
C ARG A 91 13.74 -12.06 8.10
N GLN A 92 14.22 -10.83 8.32
CA GLN A 92 13.74 -9.98 9.42
C GLN A 92 12.23 -9.75 9.33
N LEU A 93 11.70 -9.45 8.14
CA LEU A 93 10.26 -9.30 7.93
C LEU A 93 9.51 -10.60 8.18
N LEU A 94 9.94 -11.70 7.55
CA LEU A 94 9.28 -13.00 7.64
C LEU A 94 9.23 -13.53 9.08
N SER A 95 10.26 -13.25 9.90
CA SER A 95 10.26 -13.59 11.33
C SER A 95 9.12 -12.93 12.13
N ARG A 96 8.55 -11.83 11.62
CA ARG A 96 7.46 -11.07 12.25
C ARG A 96 6.07 -11.46 11.72
N ARG A 97 5.98 -12.34 10.72
CA ARG A 97 4.74 -12.71 10.00
C ARG A 97 3.66 -13.33 10.89
N GLY A 98 3.99 -13.81 12.08
CA GLY A 98 3.05 -14.34 13.07
C GLY A 98 2.35 -13.30 13.95
N GLY A 99 2.77 -12.02 13.90
CA GLY A 99 2.27 -10.95 14.78
C GLY A 99 0.97 -10.29 14.33
N GLY A 100 -0.09 -11.04 14.03
CA GLY A 100 -1.42 -10.49 13.73
C GLY A 100 -1.48 -9.42 12.62
N TRP A 101 -2.63 -8.76 12.47
CA TRP A 101 -2.81 -7.71 11.45
C TRP A 101 -2.15 -6.37 11.82
N GLN A 102 -1.95 -6.10 13.11
CA GLN A 102 -1.55 -4.79 13.65
C GLN A 102 -0.05 -4.67 13.95
N GLY A 103 0.71 -5.77 13.94
CA GLY A 103 2.09 -5.80 14.46
C GLY A 103 3.20 -5.47 13.46
N SER A 104 2.91 -5.31 12.16
CA SER A 104 3.99 -5.33 11.15
C SER A 104 4.57 -3.95 10.81
N TRP A 105 3.84 -2.85 11.02
CA TRP A 105 4.24 -1.52 10.53
C TRP A 105 3.95 -0.41 11.54
N SER A 106 4.88 -0.14 12.46
CA SER A 106 4.82 1.08 13.27
C SER A 106 5.17 2.31 12.41
N ALA A 107 4.64 3.48 12.76
CA ALA A 107 4.97 4.72 12.04
C ALA A 107 6.46 5.06 12.11
N GLU A 108 7.12 4.72 13.22
CA GLU A 108 8.56 4.89 13.40
C GLU A 108 9.35 3.95 12.47
N ASP A 109 9.01 2.66 12.44
CA ASP A 109 9.64 1.69 11.52
C ASP A 109 9.45 2.10 10.06
N MET A 110 8.25 2.57 9.70
CA MET A 110 7.96 3.03 8.35
C MET A 110 8.80 4.25 7.98
N ARG A 111 8.95 5.23 8.87
CA ARG A 111 9.82 6.40 8.60
C ARG A 111 11.29 6.00 8.47
N ALA A 112 11.80 5.18 9.39
CA ALA A 112 13.19 4.72 9.36
C ALA A 112 13.54 4.01 8.04
N LYS A 113 12.59 3.26 7.46
CA LYS A 113 12.75 2.63 6.14
C LYS A 113 12.56 3.62 4.98
N ALA A 114 11.66 4.59 5.11
CA ALA A 114 11.30 5.52 4.05
C ALA A 114 12.35 6.61 3.79
N GLU A 115 13.00 7.11 4.85
CA GLU A 115 14.03 8.16 4.76
C GLU A 115 15.18 7.82 3.80
N PRO A 116 15.90 6.69 3.95
CA PRO A 116 16.99 6.33 3.03
C PRO A 116 16.53 6.07 1.59
N LEU A 117 15.22 5.86 1.38
CA LEU A 117 14.62 5.63 0.07
C LEU A 117 14.02 6.90 -0.55
N ALA A 118 14.10 8.05 0.14
CA ALA A 118 13.41 9.29 -0.21
C ALA A 118 11.89 9.12 -0.40
N LEU A 119 11.27 8.26 0.42
CA LEU A 119 9.83 7.92 0.35
C LEU A 119 9.01 8.49 1.52
N ALA A 120 9.54 9.45 2.28
CA ALA A 120 8.80 10.06 3.40
C ALA A 120 7.42 10.58 2.98
N GLY A 121 7.31 11.17 1.79
CA GLY A 121 6.04 11.66 1.24
C GLY A 121 4.96 10.59 1.05
N LEU A 122 5.34 9.32 0.87
CA LEU A 122 4.37 8.20 0.81
C LEU A 122 3.72 7.98 2.18
N ILE A 123 4.50 8.08 3.26
CA ILE A 123 4.01 7.93 4.64
C ILE A 123 3.14 9.12 5.02
N ASP A 124 3.58 10.34 4.69
CA ASP A 124 2.85 11.55 5.02
C ASP A 124 1.47 11.61 4.34
N ALA A 125 1.39 11.13 3.09
CA ALA A 125 0.12 11.03 2.36
C ALA A 125 -0.89 10.10 3.06
N ALA A 126 -0.44 8.92 3.51
CA ALA A 126 -1.30 7.99 4.25
C ALA A 126 -1.67 8.53 5.65
N ALA A 127 -0.71 9.14 6.35
CA ALA A 127 -0.93 9.71 7.68
C ALA A 127 -1.92 10.88 7.66
N ARG A 128 -1.95 11.68 6.59
CA ARG A 128 -2.93 12.76 6.42
C ARG A 128 -4.37 12.23 6.43
N LEU A 129 -4.64 11.15 5.69
CA LEU A 129 -5.98 10.55 5.61
C LEU A 129 -6.42 9.88 6.92
N LYS A 130 -5.47 9.45 7.76
CA LYS A 130 -5.75 8.88 9.09
C LYS A 130 -6.41 9.85 10.04
N ARG A 131 -6.08 11.15 9.95
CA ARG A 131 -6.78 12.18 10.74
C ARG A 131 -8.26 12.22 10.38
N SER A 132 -8.59 12.22 9.08
CA SER A 132 -9.97 12.23 8.59
C SER A 132 -10.78 10.98 8.98
N HIS A 133 -10.14 9.80 9.04
CA HIS A 133 -10.82 8.55 9.45
C HIS A 133 -11.47 8.64 10.84
N VAL A 134 -10.84 9.37 11.76
CA VAL A 134 -11.36 9.55 13.13
C VAL A 134 -12.66 10.35 13.15
N PHE A 135 -12.89 11.19 12.14
CA PHE A 135 -13.97 12.18 12.13
C PHE A 135 -15.11 11.86 11.13
N GLY A 136 -14.95 10.86 10.24
CA GLY A 136 -15.88 10.63 9.13
C GLY A 136 -16.42 9.21 8.95
N ASN A 137 -16.32 8.33 9.96
CA ASN A 137 -16.79 6.94 9.80
C ASN A 137 -18.33 6.82 9.76
N ALA A 138 -18.81 5.75 9.12
CA ALA A 138 -20.23 5.46 8.87
C ALA A 138 -21.04 5.18 10.14
N SER A 139 -20.38 4.95 11.28
CA SER A 139 -21.00 4.70 12.59
C SER A 139 -20.50 5.71 13.62
N GLY A 140 -20.47 6.98 13.22
CA GLY A 140 -20.04 8.07 14.09
C GLY A 140 -20.92 8.21 15.33
N LEU A 141 -20.36 8.79 16.39
CA LEU A 141 -21.13 9.06 17.61
C LEU A 141 -22.32 9.97 17.26
N PRO A 142 -23.54 9.68 17.77
CA PRO A 142 -24.73 10.44 17.43
C PRO A 142 -24.69 11.90 17.93
N TRP A 143 -23.65 12.27 18.69
CA TRP A 143 -23.45 13.59 19.29
C TRP A 143 -22.49 14.49 18.51
N ALA A 144 -21.92 14.03 17.38
CA ALA A 144 -20.96 14.82 16.59
C ALA A 144 -21.51 16.22 16.21
N HIS A 145 -22.80 16.29 15.88
CA HIS A 145 -23.51 17.54 15.58
C HIS A 145 -23.53 18.57 16.73
N ARG A 146 -23.28 18.16 17.98
CA ARG A 146 -23.21 19.06 19.14
C ARG A 146 -21.82 19.68 19.33
N PHE A 147 -20.80 19.08 18.76
CA PHE A 147 -19.42 19.53 18.85
C PHE A 147 -18.92 19.84 17.46
N SER A 148 -19.44 20.91 16.84
CA SER A 148 -19.09 21.31 15.47
C SER A 148 -17.59 21.57 15.25
N ALA A 149 -16.83 21.81 16.33
CA ALA A 149 -15.37 21.88 16.29
C ALA A 149 -14.68 20.52 16.03
N LEU A 150 -15.42 19.41 16.12
CA LEU A 150 -14.98 18.04 15.83
C LEU A 150 -15.56 17.52 14.50
N ASP A 151 -16.32 18.36 13.78
CA ASP A 151 -16.88 18.03 12.48
C ASP A 151 -15.82 18.33 11.41
N GLU A 152 -14.99 17.32 11.11
CA GLU A 152 -14.04 17.38 10.00
C GLU A 152 -14.54 16.53 8.83
N PRO A 153 -14.35 16.99 7.57
CA PRO A 153 -14.70 16.20 6.41
C PRO A 153 -13.88 14.89 6.39
N GLY A 154 -14.58 13.79 6.14
CA GLY A 154 -13.97 12.48 5.95
C GLY A 154 -13.03 12.42 4.73
N ALA A 155 -12.27 11.34 4.64
CA ALA A 155 -11.38 11.08 3.52
C ALA A 155 -12.15 11.07 2.19
N ALA A 156 -11.72 11.92 1.25
CA ALA A 156 -12.25 11.90 -0.10
C ALA A 156 -11.82 10.61 -0.83
N GLN A 157 -12.76 9.94 -1.50
CA GLN A 157 -12.51 8.67 -2.20
C GLN A 157 -11.40 8.79 -3.26
N ALA A 158 -11.36 9.90 -4.00
CA ALA A 158 -10.31 10.15 -4.99
C ALA A 158 -8.91 10.26 -4.36
N GLU A 159 -8.79 10.86 -3.16
CA GLU A 159 -7.52 10.94 -2.45
C GLU A 159 -7.07 9.57 -1.94
N LEU A 160 -8.00 8.78 -1.40
CA LEU A 160 -7.76 7.39 -1.00
C LEU A 160 -7.21 6.58 -2.18
N PHE A 161 -7.89 6.63 -3.33
CA PHE A 161 -7.48 5.86 -4.51
C PHE A 161 -6.16 6.37 -5.10
N ARG A 162 -5.91 7.68 -5.09
CA ARG A 162 -4.61 8.25 -5.50
C ARG A 162 -3.48 7.73 -4.61
N ALA A 163 -3.66 7.76 -3.29
CA ALA A 163 -2.65 7.28 -2.34
C ALA A 163 -2.41 5.77 -2.50
N ALA A 164 -3.48 4.99 -2.67
CA ALA A 164 -3.38 3.55 -2.92
C ALA A 164 -2.64 3.24 -4.24
N ALA A 165 -2.91 4.00 -5.31
CA ALA A 165 -2.26 3.84 -6.60
C ALA A 165 -0.75 4.13 -6.50
N ARG A 166 -0.36 5.18 -5.77
CA ARG A 166 1.06 5.48 -5.50
C ARG A 166 1.74 4.35 -4.72
N ALA A 167 1.08 3.83 -3.68
CA ALA A 167 1.62 2.71 -2.91
C ALA A 167 1.84 1.46 -3.79
N LEU A 168 0.85 1.07 -4.61
CA LEU A 168 1.03 -0.02 -5.58
C LEU A 168 2.11 0.28 -6.62
N GLY A 169 2.24 1.53 -7.06
CA GLY A 169 3.31 1.97 -7.95
C GLY A 169 4.70 1.72 -7.36
N HIS A 170 4.88 1.99 -6.07
CA HIS A 170 6.12 1.67 -5.36
C HIS A 170 6.34 0.16 -5.22
N GLY A 171 5.28 -0.61 -4.95
CA GLY A 171 5.33 -2.08 -4.94
C GLY A 171 5.77 -2.65 -6.30
N LEU A 172 5.14 -2.21 -7.39
CA LEU A 172 5.53 -2.59 -8.76
C LEU A 172 6.97 -2.18 -9.08
N LYS A 173 7.39 -0.98 -8.66
CA LYS A 173 8.77 -0.54 -8.89
C LYS A 173 9.76 -1.42 -8.13
N ALA A 174 9.43 -1.92 -6.94
CA ALA A 174 10.26 -2.86 -6.23
C ALA A 174 10.36 -4.20 -6.99
N LEU A 175 9.22 -4.75 -7.41
CA LEU A 175 9.19 -6.00 -8.18
C LEU A 175 9.99 -5.91 -9.48
N GLU A 176 9.90 -4.78 -10.19
CA GLU A 176 10.66 -4.52 -11.41
C GLU A 176 12.17 -4.37 -11.15
N LEU A 177 12.58 -3.89 -9.97
CA LEU A 177 14.00 -3.87 -9.61
C LEU A 177 14.54 -5.28 -9.32
N ARG A 178 13.73 -6.15 -8.70
CA ARG A 178 14.11 -7.54 -8.42
C ARG A 178 14.11 -8.40 -9.68
N TRP A 179 13.09 -8.24 -10.53
CA TRP A 179 12.88 -9.00 -11.74
C TRP A 179 12.60 -8.07 -12.94
N PRO A 180 13.66 -7.47 -13.52
CA PRO A 180 13.51 -6.51 -14.61
C PRO A 180 12.81 -7.10 -15.84
N GLY A 181 11.90 -6.32 -16.42
CA GLY A 181 11.13 -6.65 -17.62
C GLY A 181 9.84 -7.42 -17.37
N TYR A 182 9.59 -7.88 -16.15
CA TYR A 182 8.40 -8.68 -15.82
C TYR A 182 7.27 -7.86 -15.18
N PHE A 183 7.57 -6.69 -14.60
CA PHE A 183 6.59 -5.89 -13.84
C PHE A 183 6.48 -4.47 -14.41
N GLN A 184 5.46 -4.25 -15.25
CA GLN A 184 5.28 -2.98 -15.95
C GLN A 184 4.35 -2.01 -15.20
N GLY A 185 4.28 -0.76 -15.68
CA GLY A 185 3.28 0.20 -15.24
C GLY A 185 3.59 0.99 -13.96
N SER A 186 4.71 0.72 -13.28
CA SER A 186 5.12 1.52 -12.10
C SER A 186 5.28 3.01 -12.41
N GLY A 187 5.84 3.36 -13.58
CA GLY A 187 6.03 4.74 -13.99
C GLY A 187 4.74 5.55 -14.09
N ILE A 188 3.65 4.94 -14.57
CA ILE A 188 2.33 5.59 -14.72
C ILE A 188 1.69 5.87 -13.35
N LEU A 189 1.92 5.00 -12.38
CA LEU A 189 1.37 5.12 -11.03
C LEU A 189 2.17 6.09 -10.14
N LEU A 190 3.45 6.28 -10.46
CA LEU A 190 4.37 7.15 -9.73
C LEU A 190 4.50 8.54 -10.36
N SER A 191 4.12 8.71 -11.63
CA SER A 191 3.92 10.04 -12.20
C SER A 191 2.74 10.70 -11.50
N ASP A 192 3.00 11.75 -10.73
CA ASP A 192 1.94 12.63 -10.24
C ASP A 192 1.30 13.34 -11.44
N PRO A 193 -0.03 13.26 -11.63
CA PRO A 193 -0.78 14.30 -12.31
C PRO A 193 -1.12 15.44 -11.33
#